data_AF-A0A200H6Q5-F1
#
_entry.id   AF-A0A200H6Q5-F1
#
_cell.length_a   1.000
_cell.length_b   1.000
_cell.length_c   1.000
_cell.angle_alpha   90.00
_cell.angle_beta   90.00
_cell.angle_gamma   90.00
#
_symmetry.space_group_name_H-M   'P 1'
#
loop_
_entity.id
_entity.type
_entity.pdbx_description
1 polymer ?
#
loop_
_entity_poly.entity_id
_entity_poly.type
_entity_poly.pdbx_seq_one_letter_code
_entity_poly.pdbx_strand_id
1 'polypeptide(L)'
;MMWAVGYVAALAVGTAGGAAAMYLVLRERLCGDVDAHELTDEDRSEITEQFKEHTRAVREQVSSFADTLAGGDPQLRERLRLFESGDR
;
A
#
# COMPACT_ATOMS: atom_id res chain seq x y z
N MET A 1 8.62 42.87 28.36
CA MET A 1 8.42 41.97 27.21
C MET A 1 9.30 40.71 27.23
N MET A 2 10.54 40.74 27.75
CA MET A 2 11.44 39.56 27.74
C MET A 2 10.95 38.32 28.52
N TRP A 3 10.14 38.51 29.57
CA TRP A 3 9.66 37.40 30.41
C TRP A 3 8.58 36.54 29.71
N ALA A 4 7.73 37.14 28.87
CA ALA A 4 6.70 36.43 28.14
C ALA A 4 7.29 35.49 27.08
N VAL A 5 8.38 35.89 26.44
CA VAL A 5 9.07 35.08 25.42
C VAL A 5 9.71 33.84 26.06
N GLY A 6 10.31 33.97 27.24
CA GLY A 6 10.89 32.84 27.98
C GLY A 6 9.85 31.79 28.39
N TYR A 7 8.66 32.23 28.82
CA TYR A 7 7.56 31.32 29.17
C TYR A 7 6.99 30.58 27.96
N VAL A 8 6.81 31.27 26.82
CA VAL A 8 6.31 30.63 25.59
C VAL A 8 7.32 29.62 25.04
N ALA A 9 8.62 29.93 25.10
CA ALA A 9 9.68 28.99 24.71
C ALA A 9 9.70 27.76 25.63
N ALA A 10 9.57 27.92 26.95
CA ALA A 10 9.52 26.80 27.88
C ALA A 10 8.29 25.91 27.67
N LEU A 11 7.12 26.50 27.39
CA LEU A 11 5.91 25.75 27.07
C LEU A 11 6.05 25.01 25.73
N ALA A 12 6.62 25.65 24.70
CA ALA A 12 6.86 25.02 23.40
C ALA A 12 7.87 23.86 23.48
N VAL A 13 8.93 24.01 24.27
CA VAL A 13 9.90 22.93 24.52
C VAL A 13 9.28 21.82 25.34
N GLY A 14 8.45 22.15 26.34
CA GLY A 14 7.71 21.18 27.15
C GLY A 14 6.68 20.37 26.35
N THR A 15 5.94 21.02 25.44
CA THR A 15 4.98 20.34 24.56
C THR A 15 5.68 19.52 23.48
N ALA A 16 6.76 20.03 22.88
CA ALA A 16 7.57 19.28 21.92
C ALA A 16 8.24 18.05 22.56
N GLY A 17 8.80 18.21 23.77
CA GLY A 17 9.39 17.12 24.54
C GLY A 17 8.35 16.08 24.96
N GLY A 18 7.17 16.53 25.41
CA GLY A 18 6.06 15.65 25.77
C GLY A 18 5.52 14.86 24.57
N ALA A 19 5.36 15.51 23.41
CA ALA A 19 4.92 14.86 22.18
C ALA A 19 5.95 13.82 21.68
N ALA A 20 7.24 14.14 21.73
CA ALA A 20 8.32 13.21 21.35
C ALA A 20 8.36 11.99 22.28
N ALA A 21 8.25 12.19 23.59
CA ALA A 21 8.20 11.08 24.55
C ALA A 21 6.97 10.19 24.34
N MET A 22 5.79 10.79 24.13
CA MET A 22 4.57 10.04 23.85
C MET A 22 4.66 9.27 22.54
N TYR A 23 5.25 9.86 21.49
CA TYR A 23 5.51 9.18 20.22
C TYR A 23 6.43 7.96 20.40
N LEU A 24 7.54 8.10 21.14
CA LEU A 24 8.47 6.99 21.38
C LEU A 24 7.82 5.87 22.19
N VAL A 25 7.03 6.20 23.22
CA VAL A 25 6.29 5.21 24.01
C VAL A 25 5.22 4.50 23.19
N LEU A 26 4.49 5.24 22.33
CA LEU A 26 3.50 4.63 21.45
C LEU A 26 4.16 3.74 20.42
N ARG A 27 5.29 4.18 19.85
CA ARG A 27 6.09 3.43 18.89
C ARG A 27 6.56 2.12 19.49
N GLU A 28 7.18 2.17 20.67
CA GLU A 28 7.65 0.97 21.38
C GLU A 28 6.52 -0.01 21.69
N ARG A 29 5.35 0.52 22.07
CA ARG A 29 4.19 -0.32 22.41
C ARG A 29 3.52 -0.98 21.20
N LEU A 30 3.49 -0.28 20.06
CA LEU A 30 2.80 -0.74 18.85
C LEU A 30 3.73 -1.54 17.93
N CYS A 31 4.98 -1.11 17.80
CA CYS A 31 6.04 -1.71 17.00
C CYS A 31 7.36 -1.62 17.78
N GLY A 32 7.53 -2.51 18.76
CA GLY A 32 8.75 -2.58 19.59
C GLY A 32 10.01 -2.93 18.78
N ASP A 33 9.83 -3.55 17.62
CA ASP A 33 10.89 -3.74 16.64
C ASP A 33 10.41 -3.19 15.28
N VAL A 34 10.85 -1.98 14.95
CA VAL A 34 10.53 -1.35 13.66
C VAL A 34 11.34 -1.97 12.52
N ASP A 35 12.51 -2.51 12.85
CA ASP A 35 13.43 -3.10 11.86
C ASP A 35 12.95 -4.51 11.46
N ALA A 36 12.19 -5.19 12.32
CA ALA A 36 11.45 -6.41 11.97
C ALA A 36 10.39 -6.23 10.88
N HIS A 37 10.01 -4.99 10.55
CA HIS A 37 9.10 -4.67 9.45
C HIS A 37 9.83 -4.17 8.19
N GLU A 38 11.17 -4.11 8.21
CA GLU A 38 11.92 -3.74 7.03
C GLU A 38 11.84 -4.88 6.01
N LEU A 39 11.16 -4.61 4.89
CA LEU A 39 11.07 -5.56 3.78
C LEU A 39 12.45 -5.84 3.23
N THR A 40 12.92 -7.07 3.45
CA THR A 40 14.15 -7.57 2.85
C THR A 40 13.98 -7.73 1.35
N ASP A 41 15.09 -7.86 0.61
CA ASP A 41 15.02 -8.12 -0.82
C ASP A 41 14.39 -9.50 -1.14
N GLU A 42 14.47 -10.45 -0.21
CA GLU A 42 13.79 -11.74 -0.30
C GLU A 42 12.27 -11.57 -0.21
N ASP A 43 11.79 -10.80 0.79
CA ASP A 43 10.36 -10.50 0.94
C ASP A 43 9.81 -9.78 -0.30
N ARG A 44 10.57 -8.83 -0.85
CA ARG A 44 10.19 -8.10 -2.08
C ARG A 44 10.07 -9.03 -3.28
N SER A 45 10.97 -10.00 -3.39
CA SER A 45 10.93 -11.01 -4.45
C SER A 45 9.71 -11.92 -4.31
N GLU A 46 9.44 -12.41 -3.10
CA GLU A 46 8.26 -13.24 -2.82
C GLU A 46 6.95 -12.50 -3.11
N ILE A 47 6.83 -11.27 -2.61
CA ILE A 47 5.67 -10.41 -2.85
C ILE A 47 5.48 -10.20 -4.36
N THR A 48 6.56 -9.95 -5.10
CA THR A 48 6.50 -9.77 -6.55
C THR A 48 5.97 -11.02 -7.25
N GLU A 49 6.41 -12.21 -6.85
CA GLU A 49 5.89 -13.47 -7.40
C GLU A 49 4.41 -13.68 -7.05
N GLN A 50 4.00 -13.41 -5.81
CA GLN A 50 2.59 -13.48 -5.41
C GLN A 50 1.72 -12.52 -6.23
N PHE A 51 2.18 -11.29 -6.48
CA PHE A 51 1.48 -10.33 -7.33
C PHE A 51 1.39 -10.77 -8.79
N LYS A 52 2.44 -11.41 -9.34
CA LYS A 52 2.42 -11.97 -10.70
C LYS A 52 1.39 -13.10 -10.81
N GLU A 53 1.39 -14.02 -9.84
CA GLU A 53 0.44 -15.13 -9.80
C GLU A 53 -0.99 -14.61 -9.67
N HIS A 54 -1.22 -13.66 -8.78
CA HIS A 54 -2.53 -13.03 -8.61
C HIS A 54 -3.00 -12.32 -9.89
N THR A 55 -2.13 -11.52 -10.51
CA THR A 55 -2.45 -10.82 -11.77
C THR A 55 -2.78 -11.80 -12.88
N ARG A 56 -2.07 -12.92 -12.96
CA ARG A 56 -2.37 -13.99 -13.91
C ARG A 56 -3.74 -14.61 -13.64
N ALA A 57 -4.04 -14.97 -12.39
CA ALA A 57 -5.32 -15.55 -12.01
C ALA A 57 -6.50 -14.62 -12.33
N VAL A 58 -6.35 -13.32 -12.06
CA VAL A 58 -7.36 -12.31 -12.41
C VAL A 58 -7.55 -12.22 -13.92
N ARG A 59 -6.47 -12.22 -14.72
CA ARG A 59 -6.57 -12.22 -16.19
C ARG A 59 -7.28 -13.46 -16.73
N GLU A 60 -6.98 -14.63 -16.18
CA GLU A 60 -7.65 -15.88 -16.56
C GLU A 60 -9.16 -15.82 -16.23
N GLN A 61 -9.53 -15.26 -15.07
CA GLN A 61 -10.92 -15.09 -14.69
C GLN A 61 -11.67 -14.10 -15.59
N VAL A 62 -11.05 -12.96 -15.93
CA VAL A 62 -11.63 -11.99 -16.86
C VAL A 62 -11.83 -12.62 -18.23
N SER A 63 -10.82 -13.37 -18.73
CA SER A 63 -10.93 -14.07 -20.01
C SER A 63 -12.07 -15.10 -20.01
N SER A 64 -12.20 -15.89 -18.95
CA SER A 64 -13.28 -16.87 -18.83
C SER A 64 -14.67 -16.22 -18.81
N PHE A 65 -14.79 -15.05 -18.15
CA PHE A 65 -16.02 -14.27 -18.19
C PHE A 65 -16.32 -13.72 -19.59
N ALA A 66 -15.30 -13.23 -20.30
CA ALA A 66 -15.46 -12.78 -21.67
C ALA A 66 -15.86 -13.90 -22.64
N ASP A 67 -15.30 -15.11 -22.47
CA ASP A 67 -15.70 -16.30 -23.22
C ASP A 67 -17.18 -16.64 -22.97
N THR A 68 -17.60 -16.57 -21.70
CA THR A 68 -19.00 -16.79 -21.30
C THR A 68 -19.92 -15.72 -21.90
N LEU A 69 -19.50 -14.45 -21.88
CA LEU A 69 -20.27 -13.33 -22.42
C LEU A 69 -20.39 -13.40 -23.94
N ALA A 70 -19.32 -13.82 -24.62
CA ALA A 70 -19.33 -14.00 -26.07
C ALA A 70 -20.28 -15.14 -26.49
N GLY A 71 -20.46 -16.18 -25.67
CA GLY A 71 -21.43 -17.23 -25.90
C GLY A 71 -21.26 -17.98 -27.24
N GLY A 72 -20.06 -17.90 -27.84
CA GLY A 72 -19.77 -18.44 -29.18
C GLY A 72 -19.78 -17.41 -30.33
N ASP A 73 -20.08 -16.13 -30.08
CA ASP A 73 -19.94 -15.06 -31.08
C ASP A 73 -18.45 -14.64 -31.22
N PRO A 74 -17.81 -14.95 -32.37
CA PRO A 74 -16.40 -14.66 -32.58
C PRO A 74 -16.11 -13.14 -32.72
N GLN A 75 -17.06 -12.34 -33.20
CA GLN A 75 -16.88 -10.89 -33.34
C GLN A 75 -17.00 -10.18 -31.99
N LEU A 76 -17.89 -10.67 -31.12
CA LEU A 76 -17.98 -10.18 -29.74
C LEU A 76 -16.74 -10.58 -28.93
N ARG A 77 -16.24 -11.81 -29.08
CA ARG A 77 -15.02 -12.26 -28.40
C ARG A 77 -13.80 -11.41 -28.77
N GLU A 78 -13.62 -11.12 -30.05
CA GLU A 78 -12.49 -10.31 -30.52
C GLU A 78 -12.54 -8.88 -29.94
N ARG A 79 -13.73 -8.28 -29.86
CA ARG A 79 -13.88 -6.98 -29.19
C ARG A 79 -13.55 -7.03 -27.71
N LEU A 80 -13.99 -8.07 -27.01
CA LEU A 80 -13.67 -8.25 -25.58
C LEU A 80 -12.16 -8.47 -25.36
N ARG A 81 -11.47 -9.09 -26.31
CA ARG A 81 -10.02 -9.28 -26.28
C ARG A 81 -9.24 -7.96 -26.31
N LEU A 82 -9.72 -6.98 -27.08
CA LEU A 82 -9.12 -5.62 -27.10
C LEU A 82 -9.27 -4.94 -25.73
N PHE A 83 -10.42 -5.10 -25.07
CA PHE A 83 -10.62 -4.60 -23.71
C PHE A 83 -9.71 -5.31 -22.68
N GLU A 84 -9.44 -6.61 -22.84
CA GLU A 84 -8.53 -7.38 -21.98
C GLU A 84 -7.07 -6.93 -22.11
N SER A 85 -6.63 -6.53 -23.31
CA SER A 85 -5.26 -6.04 -23.54
C SER A 85 -5.04 -4.59 -23.11
N GLY A 86 -6.12 -3.86 -22.81
CA GLY A 86 -6.07 -2.44 -22.48
C GLY A 86 -5.92 -1.52 -23.70
N ASP A 87 -6.01 -2.08 -24.90
CA ASP A 87 -6.08 -1.31 -26.14
C ASP A 87 -7.53 -0.85 -26.34
N ARG A 88 -7.76 0.45 -26.15
CA ARG A 88 -9.04 1.10 -26.49
C ARG A 88 -9.27 1.12 -27.99
#